data_AF-A0A1E3XA87-F1
#
_entry.id   AF-A0A1E3XA87-F1
#
_cell.length_a   1.000
_cell.length_b   1.000
_cell.length_c   1.000
_cell.angle_alpha   90.00
_cell.angle_beta   90.00
_cell.angle_gamma   90.00
#
_symmetry.space_group_name_H-M   'P 1'
#
loop_
_entity.id
_entity.type
_entity.pdbx_description
1 polymer ?
#
loop_
_entity_poly.entity_id
_entity_poly.type
_entity_poly.pdbx_seq_one_letter_code
_entity_poly.pdbx_strand_id
1 'polypeptide(L)'
;MEPIRESILKCLDDFSSDDDKLISELNRLIEKEGNEAYPVIFSVLTHLDLQPNTAGDYWEQIISHRNSMNKTLGRNVNLRTAMCDYFCSINKSMKNPIVIEIRVLEDALDSLKYDSLTGLHTRRTLDDMLLREITRATRYGSELSVLFLDIDDFKKINDNFGHLVGDDTLKLEAGVKSILRSNIA
;
A
#
# COMPACT_ATOMS: atom_id res chain seq x y z
N MET A 1 6.64 2.39 -10.33
CA MET A 1 6.51 1.53 -9.14
C MET A 1 5.14 0.85 -9.09
N GLU A 2 4.03 1.57 -9.21
CA GLU A 2 2.66 0.97 -9.30
C GLU A 2 2.51 -0.25 -10.26
N PRO A 3 3.01 -0.23 -11.52
CA PRO A 3 2.81 -1.37 -12.42
C PRO A 3 3.53 -2.65 -11.97
N ILE A 4 4.66 -2.52 -11.25
CA ILE A 4 5.39 -3.67 -10.69
C ILE A 4 4.61 -4.22 -9.49
N ARG A 5 4.11 -3.33 -8.62
CA ARG A 5 3.29 -3.71 -7.45
C ARG A 5 2.04 -4.48 -7.86
N GLU A 6 1.29 -3.98 -8.84
CA GLU A 6 0.09 -4.66 -9.36
C GLU A 6 0.42 -6.05 -9.95
N SER A 7 1.53 -6.16 -10.69
CA SER A 7 1.98 -7.44 -11.26
C SER A 7 2.31 -8.46 -10.16
N ILE A 8 2.93 -8.02 -9.06
CA ILE A 8 3.25 -8.87 -7.91
C ILE A 8 1.97 -9.29 -7.18
N LEU A 9 1.05 -8.36 -6.91
CA LEU A 9 -0.23 -8.67 -6.27
C LEU A 9 -1.02 -9.71 -7.06
N LYS A 10 -1.08 -9.55 -8.39
CA LYS A 10 -1.70 -10.53 -9.27
C LYS A 10 -1.05 -11.92 -9.16
N CYS A 11 0.29 -11.99 -9.14
CA CYS A 11 0.98 -13.27 -8.93
C CYS A 11 0.63 -13.91 -7.58
N LEU A 12 0.49 -13.11 -6.52
CA LEU A 12 0.12 -13.63 -5.20
C LEU A 12 -1.29 -14.22 -5.16
N ASP A 13 -2.22 -13.62 -5.90
CA ASP A 13 -3.57 -14.16 -6.05
C ASP A 13 -3.56 -15.45 -6.89
N ASP A 14 -2.90 -15.42 -8.05
CA ASP A 14 -2.86 -16.54 -9.01
C ASP A 14 -2.17 -17.79 -8.43
N PHE A 15 -1.19 -17.62 -7.54
CA PHE A 15 -0.39 -18.70 -6.95
C PHE A 15 -0.55 -18.84 -5.43
N SER A 16 -1.68 -18.41 -4.88
CA SER A 16 -1.96 -18.42 -3.43
C SER A 16 -1.79 -19.77 -2.72
N SER A 17 -1.88 -20.89 -3.45
CA SER A 17 -1.73 -22.26 -2.91
C SER A 17 -0.42 -22.97 -3.27
N ASP A 18 0.48 -22.35 -4.04
CA ASP A 18 1.68 -22.99 -4.59
C ASP A 18 2.88 -22.03 -4.56
N ASP A 19 3.57 -21.99 -3.42
CA ASP A 19 4.72 -21.10 -3.21
C ASP A 19 5.90 -21.37 -4.16
N ASP A 20 6.06 -22.60 -4.66
CA ASP A 20 7.18 -22.93 -5.56
C ASP A 20 6.94 -22.33 -6.95
N LYS A 21 5.69 -22.35 -7.44
CA LYS A 21 5.30 -21.59 -8.64
C LYS A 21 5.35 -20.09 -8.42
N LEU A 22 4.88 -19.61 -7.26
CA LEU A 22 4.96 -18.20 -6.91
C LEU A 22 6.40 -17.69 -6.98
N ILE A 23 7.35 -18.38 -6.35
CA ILE A 23 8.77 -18.01 -6.38
C ILE A 23 9.30 -18.00 -7.83
N SER A 24 8.89 -18.98 -8.65
CA SER A 24 9.30 -19.05 -10.05
C SER A 24 8.80 -17.86 -10.87
N GLU A 25 7.55 -17.44 -10.69
CA GLU A 25 7.00 -16.27 -11.38
C GLU A 25 7.56 -14.95 -10.84
N LEU A 26 7.81 -14.84 -9.54
CA LEU A 26 8.49 -13.69 -8.96
C LEU A 26 9.91 -13.55 -9.51
N ASN A 27 10.65 -14.64 -9.67
CA ASN A 27 11.98 -14.62 -10.29
C ASN A 27 11.92 -14.17 -11.76
N ARG A 28 10.91 -14.58 -12.53
CA ARG A 28 10.69 -14.08 -13.90
C ARG A 28 10.42 -12.58 -13.94
N LEU A 29 9.64 -12.06 -12.98
CA LEU A 29 9.41 -10.62 -12.84
C LEU A 29 10.70 -9.88 -12.48
N ILE A 30 11.51 -10.43 -11.57
CA ILE A 30 12.82 -9.88 -11.21
C ILE A 30 13.75 -9.83 -12.43
N GLU A 31 13.80 -10.88 -13.25
CA GLU A 31 14.60 -10.91 -14.48
C GLU A 31 14.18 -9.82 -15.48
N LYS A 32 12.89 -9.49 -15.53
CA LYS A 32 12.33 -8.47 -16.44
C LYS A 32 12.53 -7.03 -15.92
N GLU A 33 12.27 -6.80 -14.65
CA GLU A 33 12.23 -5.46 -14.04
C GLU A 33 13.57 -5.07 -13.36
N GLY A 34 14.47 -6.02 -13.16
CA GLY A 34 15.78 -5.82 -12.54
C GLY A 34 15.73 -5.66 -11.02
N ASN A 35 16.77 -5.05 -10.45
CA ASN A 35 16.95 -4.93 -9.00
C ASN A 35 15.86 -4.11 -8.29
N GLU A 36 15.13 -3.28 -9.03
CA GLU A 36 14.00 -2.50 -8.51
C GLU A 36 12.79 -3.38 -8.12
N ALA A 37 12.73 -4.62 -8.61
CA ALA A 37 11.66 -5.55 -8.25
C ALA A 37 11.76 -6.02 -6.80
N TYR A 38 12.98 -6.22 -6.27
CA TYR A 38 13.15 -6.81 -4.93
C TYR A 38 12.50 -5.98 -3.83
N PRO A 39 12.77 -4.66 -3.69
CA PRO A 39 12.12 -3.85 -2.67
C PRO A 39 10.59 -3.89 -2.75
N VAL A 40 10.04 -3.91 -3.96
CA VAL A 40 8.58 -3.96 -4.15
C VAL A 40 8.02 -5.30 -3.66
N ILE A 41 8.70 -6.41 -3.94
CA ILE A 41 8.31 -7.75 -3.43
C ILE A 41 8.30 -7.76 -1.89
N PHE A 42 9.36 -7.24 -1.25
CA PHE A 42 9.43 -7.16 0.21
C PHE A 42 8.37 -6.23 0.80
N SER A 43 8.14 -5.07 0.18
CA SER A 43 7.10 -4.15 0.59
C SER A 43 5.71 -4.82 0.53
N VAL A 44 5.41 -5.57 -0.54
CA VAL A 44 4.12 -6.28 -0.67
C VAL A 44 4.00 -7.46 0.30
N LEU A 45 5.05 -8.26 0.47
CA LEU A 45 5.00 -9.48 1.27
C LEU A 45 5.13 -9.25 2.77
N THR A 46 5.92 -8.26 3.18
CA THR A 46 6.28 -8.02 4.59
C THR A 46 6.10 -6.57 5.04
N HIS A 47 5.73 -5.64 4.15
CA HIS A 47 5.63 -4.20 4.45
C HIS A 47 6.94 -3.61 4.98
N LEU A 48 8.07 -4.17 4.53
CA LEU A 48 9.40 -3.65 4.82
C LEU A 48 9.91 -2.83 3.64
N ASP A 49 10.33 -1.61 3.92
CA ASP A 49 11.02 -0.77 2.95
C ASP A 49 12.52 -1.09 2.98
N LEU A 50 12.99 -1.80 1.95
CA LEU A 50 14.38 -2.21 1.80
C LEU A 50 15.07 -1.43 0.68
N GLN A 51 16.37 -1.22 0.82
CA GLN A 51 17.16 -0.58 -0.22
C GLN A 51 17.42 -1.60 -1.36
N PRO A 52 17.31 -1.20 -2.64
CA PRO A 52 17.46 -2.11 -3.79
C PRO A 52 18.77 -2.91 -3.79
N ASN A 53 19.85 -2.29 -3.29
CA ASN A 53 21.18 -2.89 -3.23
C ASN A 53 21.32 -4.06 -2.24
N THR A 54 20.45 -4.15 -1.23
CA THR A 54 20.49 -5.20 -0.19
C THR A 54 19.33 -6.18 -0.32
N ALA A 55 18.24 -5.76 -0.98
CA ALA A 55 17.04 -6.56 -1.13
C ALA A 55 17.30 -7.86 -1.92
N GLY A 56 18.17 -7.83 -2.95
CA GLY A 56 18.57 -9.03 -3.69
C GLY A 56 19.27 -10.07 -2.80
N ASP A 57 20.25 -9.64 -1.99
CA ASP A 57 20.97 -10.52 -1.08
C ASP A 57 20.04 -11.15 -0.03
N TYR A 58 19.05 -10.40 0.46
CA TYR A 58 18.04 -10.94 1.37
C TYR A 58 17.15 -11.97 0.69
N TRP A 59 16.76 -11.75 -0.58
CA TRP A 59 15.97 -12.70 -1.34
C TRP A 59 16.66 -14.07 -1.42
N GLU A 60 17.93 -14.10 -1.85
CA GLU A 60 18.69 -15.35 -1.95
C GLU A 60 18.82 -16.07 -0.60
N GLN A 61 19.11 -15.32 0.46
CA GLN A 61 19.22 -15.87 1.81
C GLN A 61 17.91 -16.45 2.33
N ILE A 62 16.78 -15.81 2.02
CA ILE A 62 15.45 -16.28 2.41
C ILE A 62 15.05 -17.54 1.62
N ILE A 63 15.34 -17.60 0.33
CA ILE A 63 15.08 -18.81 -0.48
C ILE A 63 15.92 -19.98 0.04
N SER A 64 17.20 -19.75 0.35
CA SER A 64 18.08 -20.74 0.96
C SER A 64 17.56 -21.20 2.33
N HIS A 65 17.14 -20.25 3.18
CA HIS A 65 16.53 -20.53 4.48
C HIS A 65 15.26 -21.39 4.35
N ARG A 66 14.34 -21.00 3.46
CA ARG A 66 13.12 -21.77 3.16
C ARG A 66 13.45 -23.20 2.74
N ASN A 67 14.42 -23.40 1.85
CA ASN A 67 14.82 -24.73 1.39
C ASN A 67 15.37 -25.59 2.54
N SER A 68 16.14 -25.00 3.46
CA SER A 68 16.60 -25.66 4.68
C SER A 68 15.43 -26.05 5.60
N MET A 69 14.47 -25.14 5.80
CA MET A 69 13.25 -25.41 6.56
C MET A 69 12.42 -26.53 5.92
N ASN A 70 12.24 -26.52 4.59
CA ASN A 70 11.49 -27.55 3.87
C ASN A 70 12.09 -28.94 4.11
N LYS A 71 13.42 -29.04 3.97
CA LYS A 71 14.15 -30.30 4.21
C LYS A 71 14.00 -30.79 5.65
N THR A 72 14.04 -29.88 6.60
CA THR A 72 13.98 -30.22 8.04
C THR A 72 12.56 -30.59 8.48
N LEU A 73 11.54 -29.90 7.96
CA LEU A 73 10.14 -30.09 8.33
C LEU A 73 9.44 -31.18 7.51
N GLY A 74 10.04 -31.62 6.39
CA GLY A 74 9.45 -32.63 5.50
C GLY A 74 8.20 -32.15 4.75
N ARG A 75 8.02 -30.83 4.62
CA ARG A 75 6.89 -30.21 3.91
C ARG A 75 7.30 -28.85 3.33
N ASN A 76 6.55 -28.36 2.36
CA ASN A 76 6.74 -27.00 1.86
C ASN A 76 6.32 -25.96 2.92
N VAL A 77 7.21 -25.01 3.15
CA VAL A 77 7.01 -23.84 3.99
C VAL A 77 6.56 -22.69 3.11
N ASN A 78 5.57 -21.92 3.56
CA ASN A 78 5.12 -20.75 2.83
C ASN A 78 6.21 -19.67 2.79
N LEU A 79 6.33 -18.94 1.68
CA LEU A 79 7.36 -17.92 1.48
C LEU A 79 7.30 -16.85 2.58
N ARG A 80 6.10 -16.35 2.94
CA ARG A 80 5.94 -15.36 4.01
C ARG A 80 6.36 -15.90 5.37
N THR A 81 6.13 -17.19 5.63
CA THR A 81 6.58 -17.84 6.88
C THR A 81 8.11 -17.86 6.95
N ALA A 82 8.78 -18.23 5.85
CA ALA A 82 10.23 -18.23 5.79
C ALA A 82 10.82 -16.82 5.90
N MET A 83 10.22 -15.82 5.25
CA MET A 83 10.61 -14.40 5.37
C MET A 83 10.47 -13.90 6.81
N CYS A 84 9.32 -14.16 7.44
CA CYS A 84 9.04 -13.74 8.80
C CYS A 84 10.03 -14.36 9.80
N ASP A 85 10.28 -15.67 9.68
CA ASP A 85 11.27 -16.34 10.54
C ASP A 85 12.68 -15.80 10.28
N TYR A 86 13.08 -15.61 9.03
CA TYR A 86 14.40 -15.05 8.69
C TYR A 86 14.61 -13.66 9.31
N PHE A 87 13.64 -12.75 9.17
CA PHE A 87 13.76 -11.39 9.71
C PHE A 87 13.67 -11.31 11.23
N CYS A 88 12.98 -12.25 11.89
CA CYS A 88 12.90 -12.29 13.35
C CYS A 88 14.10 -13.00 13.99
N SER A 89 14.52 -14.13 13.41
CA SER A 89 15.46 -15.07 14.03
C SER A 89 16.90 -14.86 13.55
N ILE A 90 17.10 -14.58 12.26
CA ILE A 90 18.42 -14.51 11.62
C ILE A 90 18.88 -13.07 11.50
N ASN A 91 18.19 -12.27 10.68
CA ASN A 91 18.55 -10.88 10.42
C ASN A 91 18.20 -9.94 11.59
N LYS A 92 17.20 -10.30 12.41
CA LYS A 92 16.78 -9.59 13.63
C LYS A 92 16.38 -8.12 13.42
N SER A 93 16.03 -7.73 12.19
CA SER A 93 15.48 -6.40 11.90
C SER A 93 14.02 -6.27 12.32
N MET A 94 13.27 -7.38 12.36
CA MET A 94 11.86 -7.39 12.71
C MET A 94 11.69 -7.83 14.17
N LYS A 95 10.94 -7.04 14.96
CA LYS A 95 10.58 -7.36 16.34
C LYS A 95 9.06 -7.43 16.47
N ASN A 96 8.55 -8.53 17.02
CA ASN A 96 7.12 -8.78 17.27
C ASN A 96 6.23 -8.65 16.01
N PRO A 97 6.41 -9.53 15.00
CA PRO A 97 5.58 -9.52 13.81
C PRO A 97 4.10 -9.77 14.12
N ILE A 98 3.21 -9.11 13.38
CA ILE A 98 1.76 -9.38 13.39
C ILE A 98 1.38 -9.98 12.04
N VAL A 99 0.59 -11.05 12.05
CA VAL A 99 0.00 -11.63 10.85
C VAL A 99 -1.38 -11.01 10.64
N ILE A 100 -1.55 -10.36 9.49
CA ILE A 100 -2.81 -9.74 9.07
C ILE A 100 -3.04 -10.08 7.60
N GLU A 101 -4.30 -10.29 7.22
CA GLU A 101 -4.65 -10.48 5.82
C GLU A 101 -4.42 -9.18 5.04
N ILE A 102 -3.84 -9.29 3.84
CA ILE A 102 -3.45 -8.12 3.04
C ILE A 102 -4.63 -7.18 2.77
N ARG A 103 -5.82 -7.73 2.51
CA ARG A 103 -7.04 -6.95 2.26
C ARG A 103 -7.47 -6.14 3.48
N VAL A 104 -7.41 -6.75 4.67
CA VAL A 104 -7.75 -6.06 5.92
C VAL A 104 -6.78 -4.92 6.19
N LEU A 105 -5.49 -5.12 5.89
CA LEU A 105 -4.49 -4.07 6.02
C LEU A 105 -4.68 -2.96 4.97
N GLU A 106 -4.96 -3.31 3.72
CA GLU A 106 -5.24 -2.33 2.66
C GLU A 106 -6.47 -1.51 2.98
N ASP A 107 -7.57 -2.13 3.40
CA ASP A 107 -8.79 -1.43 3.85
C ASP A 107 -8.49 -0.49 5.03
N ALA A 108 -7.70 -0.94 6.00
CA ALA A 108 -7.28 -0.11 7.12
C ALA A 108 -6.44 1.09 6.67
N LEU A 109 -5.47 0.87 5.77
CA LEU A 109 -4.63 1.94 5.23
C LEU A 109 -5.43 2.93 4.37
N ASP A 110 -6.38 2.45 3.59
CA ASP A 110 -7.25 3.29 2.77
C ASP A 110 -8.19 4.12 3.63
N SER A 111 -8.71 3.57 4.73
CA SER A 111 -9.52 4.35 5.68
C SER A 111 -8.75 5.48 6.37
N LEU A 112 -7.41 5.42 6.40
CA LEU A 112 -6.57 6.52 6.87
C LEU A 112 -6.41 7.60 5.80
N LYS A 113 -6.41 7.20 4.52
CA LYS A 113 -6.19 8.09 3.37
C LYS A 113 -7.45 8.75 2.86
N TYR A 114 -8.56 8.03 2.90
CA TYR A 114 -9.83 8.41 2.31
C TYR A 114 -10.96 8.38 3.33
N ASP A 115 -11.83 9.37 3.27
CA ASP A 115 -13.07 9.40 4.02
C ASP A 115 -14.02 8.33 3.47
N SER A 116 -14.52 7.46 4.36
CA SER A 116 -15.35 6.31 3.97
C SER A 116 -16.70 6.67 3.36
N LEU A 117 -17.23 7.88 3.65
CA LEU A 117 -18.51 8.33 3.13
C LEU A 117 -18.37 8.92 1.73
N THR A 118 -17.37 9.78 1.53
CA THR A 118 -17.23 10.62 0.33
C THR A 118 -16.16 10.14 -0.65
N GLY A 119 -15.22 9.28 -0.21
CA GLY A 119 -14.05 8.87 -1.01
C GLY A 119 -13.04 10.00 -1.27
N LEU A 120 -13.20 11.15 -0.61
CA LEU A 120 -12.24 12.26 -0.62
C LEU A 120 -11.09 11.97 0.32
N HIS A 121 -9.97 12.69 0.17
CA HIS A 121 -8.86 12.57 1.11
C HIS A 121 -9.29 12.99 2.52
N THR A 122 -8.84 12.26 3.53
CA THR A 122 -9.05 12.68 4.92
C THR A 122 -8.29 13.98 5.21
N ARG A 123 -8.70 14.69 6.26
CA ARG A 123 -7.98 15.88 6.74
C ARG A 123 -6.49 15.61 6.98
N ARG A 124 -6.17 14.44 7.55
CA ARG A 124 -4.77 14.05 7.79
C ARG A 124 -3.99 13.97 6.48
N THR A 125 -4.57 13.35 5.45
CA THR A 125 -3.94 13.27 4.14
C THR A 125 -3.80 14.64 3.48
N LEU A 126 -4.80 15.52 3.65
CA LEU A 126 -4.68 16.92 3.22
C LEU A 126 -3.50 17.64 3.88
N ASP A 127 -3.35 17.51 5.21
CA ASP A 127 -2.26 18.15 5.95
C ASP A 127 -0.88 17.69 5.45
N ASP A 128 -0.71 16.37 5.25
CA ASP A 128 0.53 15.78 4.72
C ASP A 128 0.84 16.25 3.28
N MET A 129 -0.18 16.31 2.42
CA MET A 129 -0.05 16.78 1.04
C MET A 129 0.25 18.28 0.97
N LEU A 130 -0.43 19.09 1.78
CA LEU A 130 -0.25 20.54 1.81
C LEU A 130 1.18 20.92 2.20
N LEU A 131 1.76 20.23 3.19
CA LEU A 131 3.15 20.48 3.59
C LEU A 131 4.14 20.18 2.46
N ARG A 132 3.92 19.10 1.70
CA ARG A 132 4.74 18.74 0.54
C ARG A 132 4.63 19.80 -0.56
N GLU A 133 3.41 20.23 -0.87
CA GLU A 133 3.17 21.23 -1.91
C GLU A 133 3.68 22.62 -1.53
N ILE A 134 3.60 23.03 -0.26
CA ILE A 134 4.24 24.27 0.23
C ILE A 134 5.76 24.20 0.03
N THR A 135 6.38 23.07 0.39
CA THR A 135 7.82 22.86 0.24
C THR A 135 8.24 22.94 -1.23
N ARG A 136 7.46 22.29 -2.11
CA ARG A 136 7.65 22.31 -3.55
C ARG A 136 7.49 23.72 -4.13
N ALA A 137 6.41 24.41 -3.78
CA ALA A 137 6.13 25.77 -4.24
C ALA A 137 7.25 26.74 -3.84
N THR A 138 7.72 26.65 -2.60
CA THR A 138 8.85 27.43 -2.10
C THR A 138 10.14 27.14 -2.88
N ARG A 139 10.42 25.85 -3.16
CA ARG A 139 11.62 25.42 -3.88
C ARG A 139 11.66 25.89 -5.33
N TYR A 140 10.51 25.85 -6.01
CA TYR A 140 10.41 26.16 -7.44
C TYR A 140 9.88 27.57 -7.73
N GLY A 141 9.54 28.34 -6.69
CA GLY A 141 8.98 29.69 -6.83
C GLY A 141 7.59 29.70 -7.50
N SER A 142 6.82 28.61 -7.41
CA SER A 142 5.49 28.53 -8.01
C SER A 142 4.42 29.03 -7.03
N GLU A 143 3.32 29.55 -7.58
CA GLU A 143 2.17 29.95 -6.78
C GLU A 143 1.38 28.73 -6.28
N LEU A 144 0.91 28.79 -5.04
CA LEU A 144 0.04 27.79 -4.43
C LEU A 144 -1.22 28.47 -3.93
N SER A 145 -2.39 27.91 -4.23
CA SER A 145 -3.70 28.38 -3.76
C SER A 145 -4.42 27.25 -3.02
N VAL A 146 -5.18 27.62 -1.99
CA VAL A 146 -6.02 26.69 -1.21
C VAL A 146 -7.44 27.22 -1.22
N LEU A 147 -8.40 26.35 -1.50
CA LEU A 147 -9.83 26.67 -1.51
C LEU A 147 -10.51 25.92 -0.36
N PHE A 148 -11.25 26.67 0.47
CA PHE A 148 -12.16 26.10 1.46
C PHE A 148 -13.59 26.20 0.92
N LEU A 149 -14.28 25.07 0.91
CA LEU A 149 -15.67 24.94 0.47
C LEU A 149 -16.52 24.54 1.67
N ASP A 150 -17.69 25.16 1.81
CA ASP A 150 -18.69 24.83 2.81
C ASP A 150 -20.04 24.68 2.12
N ILE A 151 -20.85 23.71 2.56
CA ILE A 151 -22.19 23.49 2.00
C ILE A 151 -23.17 24.34 2.80
N ASP A 152 -23.65 25.41 2.16
CA ASP A 152 -24.63 26.29 2.75
C ASP A 152 -25.88 25.53 3.20
N ASP A 153 -26.38 25.86 4.39
CA ASP A 153 -27.63 25.30 4.92
C ASP A 153 -27.68 23.76 5.06
N PHE A 154 -26.54 23.05 5.05
CA PHE A 154 -26.50 21.58 5.13
C PHE A 154 -27.27 20.99 6.33
N LYS A 155 -27.29 21.69 7.46
CA LYS A 155 -28.08 21.29 8.64
C LYS A 155 -29.58 21.22 8.34
N LYS A 156 -30.13 22.14 7.53
CA LYS A 156 -31.56 22.11 7.15
C LYS A 156 -31.90 20.86 6.33
N ILE A 157 -30.96 20.35 5.54
CA ILE A 157 -31.13 19.10 4.80
C ILE A 157 -31.27 17.93 5.78
N ASN A 158 -30.34 17.82 6.73
CA ASN A 158 -30.41 16.79 7.78
C ASN A 158 -31.71 16.89 8.60
N ASP A 159 -32.11 18.10 8.99
CA ASP A 159 -33.27 18.32 9.85
C ASP A 159 -34.60 18.00 9.12
N ASN A 160 -34.69 18.27 7.80
CA ASN A 160 -35.93 18.08 7.03
C ASN A 160 -36.04 16.68 6.38
N PHE A 161 -34.92 16.06 6.02
CA PHE A 161 -34.89 14.83 5.22
C PHE A 161 -34.15 13.67 5.89
N GLY A 162 -33.55 13.92 7.06
CA GLY A 162 -32.80 12.93 7.83
C GLY A 162 -31.35 12.76 7.36
N HIS A 163 -30.54 12.15 8.22
CA HIS A 163 -29.10 12.00 8.01
C HIS A 163 -28.73 11.18 6.78
N LEU A 164 -29.53 10.18 6.39
CA LEU A 164 -29.25 9.39 5.18
C LEU A 164 -29.26 10.25 3.92
N VAL A 165 -30.18 11.23 3.84
CA VAL A 165 -30.24 12.17 2.72
C VAL A 165 -29.10 13.20 2.80
N GLY A 166 -28.70 13.60 4.01
CA GLY A 166 -27.50 14.39 4.23
C GLY A 166 -26.23 13.68 3.73
N ASP A 167 -26.08 12.40 4.05
CA ASP A 167 -24.98 11.55 3.60
C ASP A 167 -24.93 11.45 2.07
N ASP A 168 -26.08 11.28 1.43
CA ASP A 168 -26.17 11.25 -0.04
C ASP A 168 -25.86 12.61 -0.67
N THR A 169 -26.22 13.71 0.01
CA THR A 169 -25.83 15.06 -0.41
C THR A 169 -24.32 15.23 -0.34
N LEU A 170 -23.66 14.78 0.75
CA LEU A 170 -22.20 14.83 0.88
C LEU A 170 -21.49 14.02 -0.21
N LYS A 171 -22.02 12.84 -0.56
CA LYS A 171 -21.49 12.02 -1.68
C LYS A 171 -21.62 12.74 -3.02
N LEU A 172 -22.74 13.42 -3.26
CA LEU A 172 -22.95 14.21 -4.49
C LEU A 172 -21.94 15.35 -4.59
N GLU A 173 -21.79 16.13 -3.54
CA GLU A 173 -20.86 17.27 -3.51
C GLU A 173 -19.39 16.82 -3.61
N ALA A 174 -19.06 15.64 -3.06
CA ALA A 174 -17.75 15.02 -3.25
C ALA A 174 -17.40 14.72 -4.72
N GLY A 175 -18.40 14.70 -5.60
CA GLY A 175 -18.24 14.68 -7.05
C GLY A 175 -17.39 15.83 -7.60
N VAL A 176 -17.17 16.92 -6.83
CA VAL A 176 -16.22 17.99 -7.17
C VAL A 176 -14.83 17.46 -7.53
N LYS A 177 -14.44 16.28 -7.01
CA LYS A 177 -13.19 15.60 -7.39
C LYS A 177 -13.07 15.38 -8.90
N SER A 178 -14.17 15.13 -9.62
CA SER A 178 -14.13 14.83 -11.06
C SER A 178 -13.80 16.03 -11.94
N ILE A 179 -13.97 17.26 -11.42
CA ILE A 179 -13.63 18.49 -12.13
C ILE A 179 -12.23 19.00 -11.78
N LEU A 180 -11.56 18.38 -10.80
CA LEU A 180 -10.17 18.67 -10.45
C LEU A 180 -9.22 17.85 -11.32
N ARG A 181 -8.03 18.40 -11.60
CA ARG A 181 -7.00 17.68 -12.37
C ARG A 181 -6.48 16.50 -11.55
N SER A 182 -6.30 15.34 -12.17
CA SER A 182 -5.77 14.11 -11.55
C SER A 182 -4.29 14.17 -11.15
N ASN A 183 -3.61 15.29 -11.39
CA ASN A 183 -2.18 15.43 -11.14
C ASN A 183 -1.92 16.05 -9.77
N ILE A 184 -1.82 15.20 -8.75
CA ILE A 184 -0.94 15.47 -7.61
C ILE A 184 0.04 14.29 -7.58
N ALA A 185 1.16 14.48 -8.29
CA ALA A 185 2.32 13.58 -8.32
C ALA A 185 3.24 13.87 -7.14
#